data_AF-A0A659SLJ4-F1
#
_entry.id   AF-A0A659SLJ4-F1
#
_cell.length_a   1.000
_cell.length_b   1.000
_cell.length_c   1.000
_cell.angle_alpha   90.00
_cell.angle_beta   90.00
_cell.angle_gamma   90.00
#
_symmetry.space_group_name_H-M   'P 1'
#
loop_
_entity.id
_entity.type
_entity.pdbx_description
1 polymer ?
#
loop_
_entity_poly.entity_id
_entity_poly.type
_entity_poly.pdbx_seq_one_letter_code
_entity_poly.pdbx_strand_id
1 'polypeptide(L)'
;IGFLLSKENGMGKLESFNAVSSLILGQSENFIAYKDILGKMSRNRMYTMAATAMSTVSMSIVGAYMTMLDPKYVVAALVLNMFSTFIVLSLINPYTVDASEENIQMSNLHEGQSFFEMLGEYILAGFKAAIIVAAMLIGFIALIAALNALFATVTGWFGYSISFQGILGYIFYPVAWVMGVPSSEALQVGSIMATKLVSNEFVAMMDLQKIASTLSPRAEGIISVF
;
A
#
# COMPACT_ATOMS: atom_id res chain seq x y z
N ILE A 1 2.80 -9.78 18.48
CA ILE A 1 3.19 -9.92 17.05
C ILE A 1 4.51 -9.18 16.78
N GLY A 2 4.58 -7.85 16.97
CA GLY A 2 5.82 -7.09 16.76
C GLY A 2 7.04 -7.62 17.53
N PHE A 3 6.88 -8.03 18.79
CA PHE A 3 7.98 -8.66 19.55
C PHE A 3 8.50 -9.98 18.94
N LEU A 4 7.61 -10.79 18.36
CA LEU A 4 7.98 -12.04 17.69
C LEU A 4 8.68 -11.74 16.36
N LEU A 5 8.16 -10.78 15.58
CA LEU A 5 8.77 -10.32 14.34
C LEU A 5 10.17 -9.72 14.56
N SER A 6 10.37 -8.96 15.63
CA SER A 6 11.67 -8.42 16.03
C SER A 6 12.69 -9.53 16.31
N LYS A 7 12.24 -10.59 16.99
CA LYS A 7 13.09 -11.74 17.35
C LYS A 7 13.49 -12.59 16.13
N GLU A 8 12.62 -12.71 15.13
CA GLU A 8 12.87 -13.51 13.93
C GLU A 8 13.58 -12.74 12.80
N ASN A 9 13.23 -11.47 12.58
CA ASN A 9 13.79 -10.66 11.48
C ASN A 9 14.99 -9.79 11.90
N GLY A 10 15.35 -9.77 13.18
CA GLY A 10 16.47 -8.97 13.70
C GLY A 10 16.23 -7.45 13.70
N MET A 11 15.01 -7.00 13.38
CA MET A 11 14.61 -5.59 13.44
C MET A 11 14.29 -5.15 14.87
N GLY A 12 14.48 -3.86 15.16
CA GLY A 12 14.18 -3.28 16.47
C GLY A 12 12.70 -3.38 16.87
N LYS A 13 12.42 -3.21 18.17
CA LYS A 13 11.06 -3.30 18.73
C LYS A 13 10.12 -2.25 18.16
N LEU A 14 10.60 -1.03 17.91
CA LEU A 14 9.78 0.07 17.39
C LEU A 14 9.38 -0.17 15.93
N GLU A 15 10.31 -0.65 15.12
CA GLU A 15 10.10 -1.00 13.71
C GLU A 15 9.06 -2.11 13.56
N SER A 16 9.19 -3.12 14.41
CA SER A 16 8.26 -4.24 14.43
C SER A 16 6.89 -3.85 14.99
N PHE A 17 6.84 -2.90 15.93
CA PHE A 17 5.58 -2.30 16.38
C PHE A 17 4.94 -1.48 15.26
N ASN A 18 5.72 -0.63 14.57
CA ASN A 18 5.31 0.19 13.45
C ASN A 18 4.70 -0.59 12.30
N ALA A 19 5.29 -1.74 11.95
CA ALA A 19 4.71 -2.59 10.92
C ALA A 19 3.32 -3.13 11.29
N VAL A 20 3.13 -3.50 12.56
CA VAL A 20 1.86 -4.04 13.03
C VAL A 20 0.83 -2.93 13.21
N SER A 21 1.22 -1.78 13.77
CA SER A 21 0.32 -0.65 13.96
C SER A 21 -0.04 0.02 12.64
N SER A 22 0.84 0.07 11.64
CA SER A 22 0.52 0.61 10.32
C SER A 22 -0.49 -0.26 9.56
N LEU A 23 -0.44 -1.59 9.70
CA LEU A 23 -1.46 -2.49 9.17
C LEU A 23 -2.85 -2.18 9.76
N ILE A 24 -2.92 -1.85 11.05
CA ILE A 24 -4.19 -1.60 11.73
C ILE A 24 -4.69 -0.18 11.43
N LEU A 25 -3.85 0.83 11.66
CA LEU A 25 -4.24 2.24 11.69
C LEU A 25 -4.14 2.92 10.31
N GLY A 26 -3.25 2.46 9.44
CA GLY A 26 -2.91 3.15 8.19
C GLY A 26 -1.67 4.02 8.28
N GLN A 27 -1.25 4.54 7.12
CA GLN A 27 0.05 5.20 6.96
C GLN A 27 0.16 6.50 7.76
N SER A 28 -0.81 7.40 7.60
CA SER A 28 -0.82 8.72 8.24
C SER A 28 -1.09 8.66 9.75
N GLU A 29 -2.05 7.83 10.14
CA GLU A 29 -2.55 7.69 11.52
C GLU A 29 -1.51 7.04 12.41
N ASN A 30 -0.76 6.09 11.87
CA ASN A 30 0.31 5.41 12.58
C ASN A 30 1.43 6.37 13.04
N PHE A 31 1.76 7.40 12.26
CA PHE A 31 2.77 8.39 12.68
C PHE A 31 2.32 9.32 13.81
N ILE A 32 1.01 9.45 14.05
CA ILE A 32 0.48 10.20 15.19
C ILE A 32 0.92 9.53 16.51
N ALA A 33 0.95 8.18 16.53
CA ALA A 33 1.43 7.41 17.68
C ALA A 33 2.91 7.65 18.01
N TYR A 34 3.70 8.13 17.04
CA TYR A 34 5.13 8.38 17.19
C TYR A 34 5.50 9.86 17.26
N LYS A 35 4.53 10.78 17.28
CA LYS A 35 4.77 12.22 17.10
C LYS A 35 5.85 12.79 18.03
N ASP A 36 5.90 12.33 19.29
CA ASP A 36 6.80 12.83 20.34
C ASP A 36 8.24 12.29 20.21
N ILE A 37 8.43 11.28 19.36
CA ILE A 37 9.70 10.57 19.18
C ILE A 37 10.28 10.72 17.77
N LEU A 38 9.51 11.23 16.81
CA LEU A 38 9.96 11.44 15.42
C LEU A 38 11.26 12.24 15.33
N GLY A 39 11.39 13.30 16.13
CA GLY A 39 12.59 14.15 16.14
C GLY A 39 13.83 13.52 16.81
N LYS A 40 13.68 12.36 17.46
CA LYS A 40 14.76 11.67 18.19
C LYS A 40 15.30 10.45 17.42
N MET A 41 14.67 10.08 16.30
CA MET A 41 15.07 8.93 15.51
C MET A 41 16.16 9.30 14.50
N SER A 42 17.12 8.40 14.29
CA SER A 42 18.06 8.50 13.17
C SER A 42 17.34 8.50 11.81
N ARG A 43 18.00 9.06 10.79
CA ARG A 43 17.46 9.12 9.41
C ARG A 43 17.17 7.73 8.86
N ASN A 44 18.06 6.78 9.09
CA ASN A 44 17.90 5.39 8.65
C ASN A 44 16.68 4.75 9.29
N ARG A 45 16.46 4.95 10.59
CA ARG A 45 15.27 4.44 11.28
C ARG A 45 13.99 5.09 10.77
N MET A 46 13.99 6.40 10.58
CA MET A 46 12.84 7.13 10.03
C MET A 46 12.48 6.64 8.62
N TYR A 47 13.47 6.36 7.78
CA TYR A 47 13.24 5.76 6.46
C TYR A 47 12.57 4.38 6.57
N THR A 48 13.08 3.50 7.42
CA THR A 48 12.49 2.18 7.67
C THR A 48 11.04 2.28 8.14
N MET A 49 10.76 3.19 9.08
CA MET A 49 9.41 3.41 9.61
C MET A 49 8.45 3.89 8.51
N ALA A 50 8.90 4.84 7.67
CA ALA A 50 8.11 5.38 6.56
C ALA A 50 7.87 4.34 5.46
N ALA A 51 8.91 3.66 5.00
CA ALA A 51 8.80 2.64 3.96
C ALA A 51 7.93 1.46 4.42
N THR A 52 8.06 1.05 5.68
CA THR A 52 7.20 0.02 6.27
C THR A 52 5.73 0.46 6.26
N ALA A 53 5.45 1.68 6.73
CA ALA A 53 4.09 2.21 6.70
C ALA A 53 3.54 2.25 5.26
N MET A 54 4.30 2.81 4.31
CA MET A 54 3.90 2.93 2.90
C MET A 54 3.66 1.59 2.20
N SER A 55 4.29 0.52 2.66
CA SER A 55 4.08 -0.83 2.12
C SER A 55 2.80 -1.52 2.60
N THR A 56 2.17 -0.97 3.64
CA THR A 56 0.98 -1.54 4.27
C THR A 56 -0.28 -0.77 3.89
N VAL A 57 -1.41 -1.46 4.00
CA VAL A 57 -2.75 -0.88 3.83
C VAL A 57 -3.47 -0.94 5.17
N SER A 58 -4.28 0.07 5.49
CA SER A 58 -5.07 0.10 6.72
C SER A 58 -6.18 -0.95 6.71
N MET A 59 -6.54 -1.46 7.89
CA MET A 59 -7.68 -2.38 8.02
C MET A 59 -9.01 -1.77 7.54
N SER A 60 -9.15 -0.43 7.59
CA SER A 60 -10.33 0.26 7.06
C SER A 60 -10.49 0.10 5.55
N ILE A 61 -9.39 0.08 4.79
CA ILE A 61 -9.41 -0.10 3.34
C ILE A 61 -9.46 -1.58 2.97
N VAL A 62 -8.83 -2.46 3.78
CA VAL A 62 -8.88 -3.91 3.57
C VAL A 62 -10.31 -4.43 3.45
N GLY A 63 -11.23 -3.92 4.28
CA GLY A 63 -12.65 -4.29 4.19
C GLY A 63 -13.26 -3.96 2.83
N ALA A 64 -12.90 -2.82 2.23
CA ALA A 64 -13.33 -2.48 0.87
C ALA A 64 -12.72 -3.42 -0.18
N TYR A 65 -11.44 -3.77 -0.05
CA TYR A 65 -10.80 -4.71 -0.98
C TYR A 65 -11.39 -6.12 -0.94
N MET A 66 -11.82 -6.59 0.23
CA MET A 66 -12.54 -7.86 0.36
C MET A 66 -13.90 -7.89 -0.36
N THR A 67 -14.45 -6.72 -0.73
CA THR A 67 -15.63 -6.62 -1.60
C THR A 67 -15.29 -6.57 -3.08
N MET A 68 -14.03 -6.27 -3.43
CA MET A 68 -13.55 -6.14 -4.79
C MET A 68 -12.90 -7.41 -5.31
N LEU A 69 -12.22 -8.15 -4.43
CA LEU A 69 -11.48 -9.38 -4.73
C LEU A 69 -11.88 -10.49 -3.75
N ASP A 70 -11.53 -11.74 -4.10
CA ASP A 70 -11.66 -12.86 -3.17
C ASP A 70 -10.84 -12.57 -1.89
N PRO A 71 -11.48 -12.57 -0.70
CA PRO A 71 -10.83 -12.24 0.57
C PRO A 71 -9.55 -13.03 0.84
N LYS A 72 -9.43 -14.27 0.32
CA LYS A 72 -8.22 -15.08 0.51
C LYS A 72 -6.96 -14.41 -0.05
N TYR A 73 -7.07 -13.71 -1.19
CA TYR A 73 -5.95 -13.01 -1.80
C TYR A 73 -5.59 -11.75 -1.02
N VAL A 74 -6.60 -11.01 -0.55
CA VAL A 74 -6.37 -9.79 0.25
C VAL A 74 -5.67 -10.13 1.56
N VAL A 75 -6.13 -11.16 2.28
CA VAL A 75 -5.52 -11.56 3.56
C VAL A 75 -4.11 -12.12 3.36
N ALA A 76 -3.90 -12.94 2.33
CA ALA A 76 -2.57 -13.46 2.01
C ALA A 76 -1.59 -12.33 1.65
N ALA A 77 -2.03 -11.38 0.82
CA ALA A 77 -1.24 -10.22 0.41
C ALA A 77 -0.76 -9.38 1.60
N LEU A 78 -1.62 -9.10 2.59
CA LEU A 78 -1.23 -8.32 3.77
C LEU A 78 -0.05 -8.93 4.53
N VAL A 79 -0.09 -10.25 4.73
CA VAL A 79 0.97 -10.97 5.44
C VAL A 79 2.25 -11.00 4.61
N LEU A 80 2.13 -11.34 3.31
CA LEU A 80 3.27 -11.40 2.40
C LEU A 80 3.97 -10.05 2.24
N ASN A 81 3.20 -8.96 2.15
CA ASN A 81 3.75 -7.61 2.04
C ASN A 81 4.55 -7.20 3.26
N MET A 82 4.03 -7.47 4.46
CA MET A 82 4.74 -7.14 5.69
C MET A 82 6.13 -7.79 5.73
N PHE A 83 6.24 -9.09 5.38
CA PHE A 83 7.53 -9.79 5.34
C PHE A 83 8.41 -9.31 4.17
N SER A 84 7.82 -9.12 2.99
CA SER A 84 8.57 -8.67 1.80
C SER A 84 9.21 -7.30 2.02
N THR A 85 8.50 -6.39 2.68
CA THR A 85 9.03 -5.08 3.03
C THR A 85 10.24 -5.16 3.94
N PHE A 86 10.22 -6.04 4.95
CA PHE A 86 11.39 -6.23 5.80
C PHE A 86 12.58 -6.77 5.04
N ILE A 87 12.38 -7.75 4.16
CA ILE A 87 13.45 -8.27 3.30
C ILE A 87 14.05 -7.16 2.43
N VAL A 88 13.19 -6.37 1.77
CA VAL A 88 13.62 -5.24 0.93
C VAL A 88 14.37 -4.19 1.76
N LEU A 89 13.89 -3.87 2.96
CA LEU A 89 14.53 -2.89 3.84
C LEU A 89 15.88 -3.37 4.38
N SER A 90 16.01 -4.66 4.69
CA SER A 90 17.31 -5.25 5.06
C SER A 90 18.34 -5.17 3.94
N LEU A 91 17.91 -5.12 2.68
CA LEU A 91 18.81 -4.97 1.53
C LEU A 91 19.14 -3.49 1.22
N ILE A 92 18.14 -2.60 1.27
CA ILE A 92 18.28 -1.20 0.82
C ILE A 92 18.76 -0.27 1.94
N ASN A 93 18.34 -0.52 3.18
CA ASN A 93 18.66 0.31 4.34
C ASN A 93 19.10 -0.54 5.54
N PRO A 94 20.23 -1.25 5.44
CA PRO A 94 20.77 -2.00 6.57
C PRO A 94 21.35 -1.05 7.63
N TYR A 95 20.90 -1.17 8.88
CA TYR A 95 21.46 -0.48 10.03
C TYR A 95 21.25 -1.29 11.32
N THR A 96 22.06 -1.02 12.33
CA THR A 96 21.88 -1.54 13.69
C THR A 96 21.21 -0.49 14.55
N VAL A 97 20.22 -0.88 15.33
CA VAL A 97 19.54 0.02 16.27
C VAL A 97 20.46 0.27 17.46
N ASP A 98 20.78 1.53 17.74
CA ASP A 98 21.54 1.91 18.93
C ASP A 98 20.72 1.65 20.20
N ALA A 99 21.37 1.14 21.25
CA ALA A 99 20.73 0.83 22.53
C ALA A 99 20.06 2.05 23.19
N SER A 100 20.52 3.26 22.88
CA SER A 100 19.92 4.54 23.32
C SER A 100 18.55 4.80 22.68
N GLU A 101 18.30 4.28 21.47
CA GLU A 101 17.03 4.44 20.79
C GLU A 101 16.04 3.28 21.06
N GLU A 102 16.49 2.19 21.70
CA GLU A 102 15.66 1.03 22.05
C GLU A 102 14.72 1.30 23.24
N ASN A 103 15.11 2.24 24.12
CA ASN A 103 14.39 2.65 25.32
C ASN A 103 13.52 3.90 25.15
N ILE A 104 13.25 4.30 23.89
CA ILE A 104 12.31 5.40 23.63
C ILE A 104 10.91 4.90 24.03
N GLN A 105 10.49 5.26 25.24
CA GLN A 105 9.12 5.01 25.70
C GLN A 105 8.19 5.95 24.93
N MET A 106 7.19 5.36 24.27
CA MET A 106 6.03 6.14 23.81
C MET A 106 5.31 6.66 25.06
N SER A 107 5.03 7.96 25.07
CA SER A 107 4.07 8.54 26.00
C SER A 107 2.72 7.81 25.85
N ASN A 108 2.03 7.56 26.96
CA ASN A 108 0.67 7.03 26.93
C ASN A 108 -0.26 8.10 26.34
N LEU A 109 -0.38 8.12 25.01
CA LEU A 109 -1.12 9.14 24.25
C LEU A 109 -2.62 9.18 24.55
N HIS A 110 -3.16 8.20 25.27
CA HIS A 110 -4.59 8.05 25.57
C HIS A 110 -4.91 7.79 27.04
N GLU A 111 -3.99 8.05 27.98
CA GLU A 111 -4.32 7.98 29.40
C GLU A 111 -5.40 9.02 29.75
N GLY A 112 -6.64 8.57 29.99
CA GLY A 112 -7.75 9.39 30.47
C GLY A 112 -8.94 9.57 29.52
N GLN A 113 -8.88 9.08 28.27
CA GLN A 113 -10.04 9.16 27.35
C GLN A 113 -11.15 8.16 27.73
N SER A 114 -12.40 8.62 27.67
CA SER A 114 -13.56 7.74 27.86
C SER A 114 -13.82 6.89 26.60
N PHE A 115 -14.46 5.72 26.75
CA PHE A 115 -14.82 4.85 25.63
C PHE A 115 -15.61 5.60 24.53
N PHE A 116 -16.55 6.48 24.92
CA PHE A 116 -17.37 7.23 23.97
C PHE A 116 -16.61 8.36 23.28
N GLU A 117 -15.66 8.98 23.97
CA GLU A 117 -14.77 9.97 23.37
C GLU A 117 -13.88 9.33 22.31
N MET A 118 -13.22 8.22 22.67
CA MET A 118 -12.42 7.41 21.75
C MET A 118 -13.25 6.97 20.53
N LEU A 119 -14.46 6.44 20.76
CA LEU A 119 -15.34 5.99 19.69
C LEU A 119 -15.79 7.15 18.78
N GLY A 120 -16.11 8.31 19.35
CA GLY A 120 -16.47 9.50 18.59
C GLY A 120 -15.33 10.02 17.71
N GLU A 121 -14.11 10.09 18.26
CA GLU A 121 -12.92 10.48 17.51
C GLU A 121 -12.65 9.53 16.34
N TYR A 122 -12.71 8.22 16.56
CA TYR A 122 -12.47 7.23 15.49
C TYR A 122 -13.57 7.23 14.42
N ILE A 123 -14.84 7.47 14.78
CA ILE A 123 -15.92 7.65 13.79
C ILE A 123 -15.64 8.87 12.91
N LEU A 124 -15.27 10.00 13.50
CA LEU A 124 -14.96 11.22 12.75
C LEU A 124 -13.72 11.07 11.87
N ALA A 125 -12.67 10.40 12.37
CA ALA A 125 -11.48 10.08 11.60
C ALA A 125 -11.82 9.19 10.39
N GLY A 126 -12.60 8.13 10.60
CA GLY A 126 -13.07 7.24 9.53
C GLY A 126 -13.94 7.96 8.50
N PHE A 127 -14.85 8.84 8.94
CA PHE A 127 -15.67 9.66 8.04
C PHE A 127 -14.81 10.60 7.19
N LYS A 128 -13.85 11.30 7.80
CA LYS A 128 -12.92 12.17 7.08
C LYS A 128 -12.12 11.38 6.03
N ALA A 129 -11.60 10.21 6.39
CA ALA A 129 -10.89 9.34 5.47
C ALA A 129 -11.78 8.92 4.29
N ALA A 130 -13.02 8.50 4.55
CA ALA A 130 -13.97 8.09 3.52
C ALA A 130 -14.26 9.22 2.50
N ILE A 131 -14.49 10.45 2.98
CA ILE A 131 -14.73 11.61 2.11
C ILE A 131 -13.48 11.97 1.27
N ILE A 132 -12.29 11.93 1.89
CA ILE A 132 -11.03 12.18 1.18
C ILE A 132 -10.82 11.14 0.07
N VAL A 133 -11.00 9.86 0.38
CA VAL A 133 -10.88 8.77 -0.60
C VAL A 133 -11.90 8.95 -1.73
N ALA A 134 -13.16 9.23 -1.42
CA ALA A 134 -14.19 9.44 -2.43
C ALA A 134 -13.85 10.60 -3.38
N ALA A 135 -13.44 11.76 -2.86
CA ALA A 135 -13.04 12.90 -3.67
C ALA A 135 -11.80 12.59 -4.52
N MET A 136 -10.80 11.93 -3.93
CA MET A 136 -9.58 11.51 -4.60
C MET A 136 -9.86 10.55 -5.76
N LEU A 137 -10.75 9.57 -5.58
CA LEU A 137 -11.13 8.61 -6.62
C LEU A 137 -11.79 9.29 -7.81
N ILE A 138 -12.73 10.21 -7.57
CA ILE A 138 -13.37 10.98 -8.64
C ILE A 138 -12.30 11.73 -9.46
N GLY A 139 -11.36 12.39 -8.77
CA GLY A 139 -10.27 13.12 -9.42
C GLY A 139 -9.36 12.23 -10.27
N PHE A 140 -8.82 11.15 -9.69
CA PHE A 140 -7.89 10.28 -10.41
C PHE A 140 -8.53 9.50 -11.55
N ILE A 141 -9.77 9.01 -11.38
CA ILE A 141 -10.49 8.30 -12.45
C ILE A 141 -10.74 9.27 -13.62
N ALA A 142 -11.19 10.50 -13.33
CA ALA A 142 -11.40 11.51 -14.37
C ALA A 142 -10.09 11.89 -15.07
N LEU A 143 -8.99 12.05 -14.32
CA LEU A 143 -7.68 12.35 -14.87
C LEU A 143 -7.16 11.23 -15.77
N ILE A 144 -7.21 9.97 -15.31
CA ILE A 144 -6.78 8.81 -16.10
C ILE A 144 -7.64 8.68 -17.36
N ALA A 145 -8.96 8.88 -17.27
CA ALA A 145 -9.83 8.87 -18.43
C ALA A 145 -9.46 9.96 -19.45
N ALA A 146 -9.16 11.18 -18.98
CA ALA A 146 -8.71 12.27 -19.83
C ALA A 146 -7.35 11.96 -20.49
N LEU A 147 -6.39 11.42 -19.73
CA LEU A 147 -5.09 10.98 -20.27
C LEU A 147 -5.26 9.85 -21.29
N ASN A 148 -6.09 8.86 -21.01
CA ASN A 148 -6.37 7.77 -21.94
C ASN A 148 -6.94 8.31 -23.26
N ALA A 149 -7.91 9.22 -23.21
CA ALA A 149 -8.49 9.84 -24.40
C ALA A 149 -7.48 10.70 -25.19
N LEU A 150 -6.63 11.46 -24.48
CA LEU A 150 -5.58 12.28 -25.09
C LEU A 150 -4.55 11.40 -25.80
N PHE A 151 -4.05 10.35 -25.15
CA PHE A 151 -3.05 9.47 -25.74
C PHE A 151 -3.64 8.64 -26.88
N ALA A 152 -4.88 8.16 -26.76
CA ALA A 152 -5.54 7.44 -27.84
C ALA A 152 -5.78 8.32 -29.08
N THR A 153 -6.07 9.61 -28.91
CA THR A 153 -6.22 10.55 -30.04
C THR A 153 -4.87 10.88 -30.68
N VAL A 154 -3.84 11.18 -29.88
CA VAL A 154 -2.49 11.49 -30.38
C VAL A 154 -1.87 10.28 -31.09
N THR A 155 -1.90 9.10 -30.49
CA THR A 155 -1.42 7.87 -31.15
C THR A 155 -2.24 7.56 -32.39
N GLY A 156 -3.53 7.91 -32.37
CA GLY A 156 -4.47 7.77 -33.49
C GLY A 156 -3.99 8.45 -34.75
N TRP A 157 -3.36 9.62 -34.61
CA TRP A 157 -2.77 10.35 -35.74
C TRP A 157 -1.61 9.61 -36.42
N PHE A 158 -0.98 8.66 -35.72
CA PHE A 158 0.09 7.82 -36.23
C PHE A 158 -0.40 6.41 -36.64
N GLY A 159 -1.72 6.18 -36.65
CA GLY A 159 -2.33 4.90 -37.05
C GLY A 159 -2.46 3.85 -35.94
N TYR A 160 -2.18 4.20 -34.69
CA TYR A 160 -2.32 3.32 -33.51
C TYR A 160 -3.37 3.90 -32.55
N SER A 161 -4.12 3.11 -31.76
CA SER A 161 -5.03 3.69 -30.76
C SER A 161 -4.70 3.14 -29.38
N ILE A 162 -3.61 3.64 -28.80
CA ILE A 162 -3.07 3.17 -27.52
C ILE A 162 -3.34 4.22 -26.46
N SER A 163 -3.98 3.81 -25.37
CA SER A 163 -4.26 4.66 -24.22
C SER A 163 -3.01 4.88 -23.36
N PHE A 164 -3.06 5.86 -22.46
CA PHE A 164 -2.00 6.12 -21.48
C PHE A 164 -1.72 4.87 -20.63
N GLN A 165 -2.77 4.22 -20.11
CA GLN A 165 -2.63 2.95 -19.39
C GLN A 165 -2.04 1.84 -20.26
N GLY A 166 -2.33 1.79 -21.56
CA GLY A 166 -1.75 0.80 -22.48
C GLY A 166 -0.24 0.98 -22.65
N ILE A 167 0.24 2.22 -22.78
CA ILE A 167 1.69 2.52 -22.84
C ILE A 167 2.37 2.11 -21.55
N LEU A 168 1.78 2.48 -20.41
CA LEU A 168 2.26 2.07 -19.11
C LEU A 168 2.27 0.54 -18.96
N GLY A 169 1.28 -0.14 -19.50
CA GLY A 169 1.21 -1.59 -19.58
C GLY A 169 2.42 -2.19 -20.29
N TYR A 170 2.83 -1.65 -21.43
CA TYR A 170 4.03 -2.11 -22.13
C TYR A 170 5.32 -1.87 -21.33
N ILE A 171 5.39 -0.77 -20.58
CA ILE A 171 6.54 -0.48 -19.70
C ILE A 171 6.62 -1.49 -18.54
N PHE A 172 5.47 -1.83 -17.95
CA PHE A 172 5.40 -2.76 -16.81
C PHE A 172 5.26 -4.22 -17.22
N TYR A 173 5.02 -4.52 -18.49
CA TYR A 173 4.91 -5.88 -19.02
C TYR A 173 6.12 -6.76 -18.64
N PRO A 174 7.39 -6.32 -18.81
CA PRO A 174 8.54 -7.14 -18.43
C PRO A 174 8.57 -7.43 -16.93
N VAL A 175 8.14 -6.48 -16.10
CA VAL A 175 8.07 -6.65 -14.65
C VAL A 175 7.02 -7.70 -14.29
N ALA A 176 5.80 -7.57 -14.82
CA ALA A 176 4.73 -8.55 -14.62
C ALA A 176 5.15 -9.96 -15.07
N TRP A 177 5.81 -10.06 -16.22
CA TRP A 177 6.28 -11.33 -16.75
C TRP A 177 7.38 -11.97 -15.88
N VAL A 178 8.36 -11.18 -15.39
CA VAL A 178 9.42 -11.67 -14.49
C VAL A 178 8.86 -12.13 -13.14
N MET A 179 7.79 -11.50 -12.64
CA MET A 179 7.07 -11.96 -11.44
C MET A 179 6.30 -13.27 -11.67
N GLY A 180 6.24 -13.76 -12.91
CA GLY A 180 5.66 -15.06 -13.25
C GLY A 180 4.20 -14.99 -13.68
N VAL A 181 3.72 -13.82 -14.13
CA VAL A 181 2.42 -13.68 -14.82
C VAL A 181 2.54 -14.29 -16.23
N PRO A 182 1.55 -15.08 -16.69
CA PRO A 182 1.52 -15.58 -18.06
C PRO A 182 1.67 -14.45 -19.08
N SER A 183 2.43 -14.65 -20.16
CA SER A 183 2.70 -13.62 -21.17
C SER A 183 1.42 -13.05 -21.81
N SER A 184 0.38 -13.87 -21.96
CA SER A 184 -0.94 -13.45 -22.46
C SER A 184 -1.67 -12.46 -21.53
N GLU A 185 -1.35 -12.48 -20.23
CA GLU A 185 -2.00 -11.67 -19.18
C GLU A 185 -1.10 -10.52 -18.70
N ALA A 186 0.21 -10.62 -18.94
CA ALA A 186 1.21 -9.69 -18.41
C ALA A 186 1.01 -8.23 -18.86
N LEU A 187 0.42 -7.98 -20.04
CA LEU A 187 0.12 -6.61 -20.48
C LEU A 187 -1.01 -5.98 -19.66
N GLN A 188 -2.06 -6.75 -19.38
CA GLN A 188 -3.18 -6.30 -18.57
C GLN A 188 -2.74 -6.09 -17.12
N VAL A 189 -2.01 -7.06 -16.56
CA VAL A 189 -1.46 -6.96 -15.20
C VAL A 189 -0.49 -5.77 -15.09
N GLY A 190 0.43 -5.61 -16.05
CA GLY A 190 1.36 -4.49 -16.09
C GLY A 190 0.64 -3.13 -16.13
N SER A 191 -0.47 -3.03 -16.85
CA SER A 191 -1.27 -1.80 -16.91
C SER A 191 -1.87 -1.44 -15.54
N ILE A 192 -2.34 -2.44 -14.78
CA ILE A 192 -2.87 -2.24 -13.43
C ILE A 192 -1.76 -1.85 -12.45
N MET A 193 -0.61 -2.53 -12.51
CA MET A 193 0.56 -2.18 -11.69
C MET A 193 0.98 -0.74 -11.89
N ALA A 194 1.01 -0.30 -13.15
CA ALA A 194 1.39 1.06 -13.46
C ALA A 194 0.32 2.07 -13.03
N THR A 195 -0.96 1.71 -13.15
CA THR A 195 -2.08 2.52 -12.65
C THR A 195 -1.93 2.80 -11.17
N LYS A 196 -1.53 1.80 -10.36
CA LYS A 196 -1.21 1.98 -8.94
C LYS A 196 -0.11 3.03 -8.74
N LEU A 197 0.97 2.96 -9.51
CA LEU A 197 2.12 3.85 -9.36
C LEU A 197 1.82 5.31 -9.74
N VAL A 198 0.99 5.55 -10.76
CA VAL A 198 0.66 6.91 -11.22
C VAL A 198 -0.59 7.50 -10.58
N SER A 199 -1.37 6.69 -9.86
CA SER A 199 -2.57 7.13 -9.13
C SER A 199 -2.55 6.66 -7.68
N ASN A 200 -3.22 5.56 -7.35
CA ASN A 200 -3.20 4.90 -6.06
C ASN A 200 -3.68 3.45 -6.17
N GLU A 201 -3.49 2.71 -5.08
CA GLU A 201 -3.88 1.31 -4.91
C GLU A 201 -5.38 1.05 -5.05
N PHE A 202 -6.23 2.02 -4.69
CA PHE A 202 -7.67 1.85 -4.71
C PHE A 202 -8.21 1.90 -6.15
N VAL A 203 -7.72 2.83 -6.98
CA VAL A 203 -8.05 2.89 -8.42
C VAL A 203 -7.58 1.61 -9.11
N ALA A 204 -6.36 1.15 -8.81
CA ALA A 204 -5.82 -0.09 -9.38
C ALA A 204 -6.67 -1.32 -8.99
N MET A 205 -7.16 -1.39 -7.75
CA MET A 205 -8.04 -2.49 -7.30
C MET A 205 -9.41 -2.47 -7.98
N MET A 206 -9.98 -1.29 -8.24
CA MET A 206 -11.20 -1.18 -9.04
C MET A 206 -11.00 -1.65 -10.49
N ASP A 207 -9.84 -1.37 -11.08
CA ASP A 207 -9.52 -1.87 -12.43
C ASP A 207 -9.27 -3.38 -12.43
N LEU A 208 -8.61 -3.91 -11.40
CA LEU A 208 -8.43 -5.35 -11.23
C LEU A 208 -9.77 -6.08 -11.06
N GLN A 209 -10.69 -5.56 -10.25
CA GLN A 209 -12.02 -6.14 -10.06
C GLN A 209 -12.75 -6.38 -11.39
N LYS A 210 -12.61 -5.48 -12.36
CA LYS A 210 -13.28 -5.59 -13.68
C LYS A 210 -12.77 -6.77 -14.50
N ILE A 211 -11.52 -7.19 -14.29
CA ILE A 211 -10.87 -8.24 -15.09
C ILE A 211 -10.54 -9.50 -14.29
N ALA A 212 -10.68 -9.48 -12.97
CA ALA A 212 -10.26 -10.57 -12.08
C ALA A 212 -10.85 -11.93 -12.48
N SER A 213 -12.12 -11.97 -12.89
CA SER A 213 -12.78 -13.19 -13.36
C SER A 213 -12.24 -13.77 -14.68
N THR A 214 -11.44 -12.99 -15.41
CA THR A 214 -10.83 -13.39 -16.69
C THR A 214 -9.35 -13.76 -16.56
N LEU A 215 -8.72 -13.43 -15.44
CA LEU A 215 -7.32 -13.75 -15.17
C LEU A 215 -7.17 -15.19 -14.68
N SER A 216 -5.99 -15.75 -14.91
CA SER A 216 -5.62 -17.00 -14.25
C SER A 216 -5.54 -16.80 -12.72
N PRO A 217 -5.85 -17.81 -11.89
CA PRO A 217 -5.69 -17.70 -10.44
C PRO A 217 -4.26 -17.31 -10.01
N ARG A 218 -3.26 -17.68 -10.83
CA ARG A 218 -1.87 -17.30 -10.62
C ARG A 218 -1.66 -15.80 -10.84
N ALA A 219 -2.15 -15.24 -11.94
CA ALA A 219 -2.01 -13.82 -12.21
C ALA A 219 -2.80 -12.97 -11.21
N GLU A 220 -4.05 -13.36 -10.92
CA GLU A 220 -4.90 -12.72 -9.91
C GLU A 220 -4.20 -12.72 -8.55
N GLY A 221 -3.64 -13.86 -8.13
CA GLY A 221 -2.86 -13.95 -6.90
C GLY A 221 -1.64 -13.03 -6.88
N ILE A 222 -0.86 -12.97 -7.97
CA ILE A 222 0.33 -12.12 -8.06
C ILE A 222 -0.05 -10.63 -7.98
N ILE A 223 -1.02 -10.17 -8.77
CA ILE A 223 -1.40 -8.75 -8.81
C ILE A 223 -2.19 -8.29 -7.58
N SER A 224 -2.79 -9.22 -6.84
CA SER A 224 -3.43 -8.93 -5.56
C SER A 224 -2.43 -8.65 -4.43
N VAL A 225 -1.19 -9.11 -4.58
CA VAL A 225 -0.09 -8.78 -3.66
C VAL A 225 0.40 -7.39 -4.02
N PHE A 226 -0.02 -6.41 -3.22
CA PHE A 226 0.24 -4.98 -3.44
C PHE A 226 1.73 -4.65 -3.46
#